data_AF-A0A9E4G0B3-F1
#
_entry.id   AF-A0A9E4G0B3-F1
#
_cell.length_a   1.000
_cell.length_b   1.000
_cell.length_c   1.000
_cell.angle_alpha   90.00
_cell.angle_beta   90.00
_cell.angle_gamma   90.00
#
_symmetry.space_group_name_H-M   'P 1'
#
loop_
_entity.id
_entity.type
_entity.pdbx_description
1 polymer ?
#
loop_
_entity_poly.entity_id
_entity_poly.type
_entity_poly.pdbx_seq_one_letter_code
_entity_poly.pdbx_strand_id
1 'polypeptide(L)'
;DLNRIPVPDFNTLNQSQVTALATAYDTLCNFTLLPLPQMEVCETRKALDRTVQSALGIEPEIVASIRRELTREPSVTGKPYETT
;
A
#
# COMPACT_ATOMS: atom_id res chain seq x y z
N ASP A 1 -12.75 7.07 2.95
CA ASP A 1 -12.82 6.86 4.42
C ASP A 1 -11.93 5.68 4.79
N LEU A 2 -10.77 5.98 5.38
CA LEU A 2 -9.81 4.95 5.77
C LEU A 2 -10.34 4.02 6.88
N ASN A 3 -11.36 4.45 7.65
CA ASN A 3 -11.92 3.66 8.74
C ASN A 3 -12.73 2.45 8.27
N ARG A 4 -12.99 2.34 6.96
CA ARG A 4 -13.74 1.24 6.34
C ARG A 4 -12.85 0.19 5.65
N ILE A 5 -11.53 0.36 5.71
CA ILE A 5 -10.60 -0.56 5.06
C ILE A 5 -10.50 -1.85 5.89
N PRO A 6 -10.64 -3.03 5.26
CA PRO A 6 -10.43 -4.30 5.96
C PRO A 6 -8.98 -4.43 6.43
N VAL A 7 -8.79 -4.78 7.70
CA VAL A 7 -7.47 -5.10 8.25
C VAL A 7 -7.15 -6.56 7.93
N PRO A 8 -6.05 -6.87 7.21
CA PRO A 8 -5.69 -8.24 6.90
C PRO A 8 -5.26 -9.01 8.17
N ASP A 9 -5.71 -10.26 8.31
CA ASP A 9 -5.22 -11.16 9.36
C ASP A 9 -4.01 -11.97 8.87
N PHE A 10 -2.82 -11.55 9.31
CA PHE A 10 -1.56 -12.18 8.92
C PHE A 10 -1.37 -13.60 9.48
N ASN A 11 -2.14 -14.02 10.50
CA ASN A 11 -2.04 -15.38 11.03
C ASN A 11 -2.65 -16.44 10.10
N THR A 12 -3.43 -16.01 9.11
CA THR A 12 -4.09 -16.90 8.15
C THR A 12 -3.24 -17.16 6.90
N LEU A 13 -2.06 -16.53 6.80
CA LEU A 13 -1.21 -16.67 5.62
C LEU A 13 -0.59 -18.05 5.54
N ASN A 14 -0.70 -18.65 4.37
CA ASN A 14 0.02 -19.87 4.05
C ASN A 14 1.48 -19.58 3.65
N GLN A 15 2.28 -20.63 3.58
CA GLN A 15 3.70 -20.51 3.30
C GLN A 15 4.01 -19.85 1.94
N SER A 16 3.19 -20.06 0.90
CA SER A 16 3.45 -19.47 -0.41
C SER A 16 3.19 -17.96 -0.42
N GLN A 17 2.17 -17.50 0.31
CA GLN A 17 1.90 -16.06 0.50
C GLN A 17 3.04 -15.38 1.27
N VAL A 18 3.55 -16.02 2.33
CA VAL A 18 4.71 -15.51 3.09
C VAL A 18 5.96 -15.44 2.21
N THR A 19 6.25 -16.49 1.44
CA THR A 19 7.39 -16.52 0.51
C THR A 19 7.27 -15.44 -0.56
N ALA A 20 6.07 -15.18 -1.09
CA ALA A 20 5.85 -14.12 -2.07
C ALA A 20 6.14 -12.73 -1.49
N LEU A 21 5.71 -12.45 -0.25
CA LEU A 21 5.99 -11.21 0.45
C LEU A 21 7.50 -11.02 0.72
N ALA A 22 8.17 -12.07 1.20
CA ALA A 22 9.62 -12.05 1.44
C ALA A 22 10.40 -11.80 0.15
N THR A 23 10.05 -12.50 -0.93
CA THR A 23 10.70 -12.32 -2.24
C THR A 23 10.54 -10.89 -2.77
N ALA A 24 9.35 -10.31 -2.60
CA ALA A 24 9.10 -8.93 -3.00
C ALA A 24 9.92 -7.94 -2.18
N TYR A 25 10.07 -8.17 -0.86
CA TYR A 25 10.96 -7.37 -0.02
C TYR A 25 12.41 -7.45 -0.52
N ASP A 26 12.96 -8.66 -0.69
CA ASP A 26 14.33 -8.87 -1.15
C ASP A 26 14.59 -8.20 -2.51
N THR A 27 13.58 -8.21 -3.38
CA THR A 27 13.66 -7.58 -4.70
C THR A 27 13.60 -6.06 -4.61
N LEU A 28 12.71 -5.49 -3.79
CA LEU A 28 12.36 -4.07 -3.82
C LEU A 28 13.02 -3.23 -2.72
N CYS A 29 13.68 -3.84 -1.74
CA CYS A 29 14.21 -3.13 -0.55
C CYS A 29 15.24 -2.04 -0.88
N ASN A 30 15.94 -2.16 -2.01
CA ASN A 30 16.94 -1.18 -2.47
C ASN A 30 16.34 -0.11 -3.41
N PHE A 31 15.05 -0.18 -3.73
CA PHE A 31 14.40 0.77 -4.60
C PHE A 31 13.89 1.96 -3.81
N THR A 32 14.03 3.16 -4.40
CA THR A 32 13.62 4.39 -3.73
C THR A 32 12.10 4.47 -3.60
N LEU A 33 11.62 4.81 -2.41
CA LEU A 33 10.26 5.28 -2.20
C LEU A 33 10.22 6.80 -2.33
N LEU A 34 9.32 7.32 -3.16
CA LEU A 34 9.12 8.76 -3.25
C LEU A 34 8.56 9.31 -1.92
N PRO A 35 8.67 10.62 -1.67
CA PRO A 35 8.02 11.25 -0.52
C PRO A 35 6.52 10.91 -0.42
N LEU A 36 5.96 10.96 0.79
CA LEU A 36 4.56 10.58 1.04
C LEU A 36 3.55 11.34 0.15
N PRO A 37 3.67 12.66 -0.10
CA PRO A 37 2.75 13.36 -1.01
C PRO A 37 2.76 12.82 -2.45
N GLN A 38 3.80 12.06 -2.83
CA GLN A 38 3.97 11.46 -4.15
C GLN A 38 3.69 9.95 -4.14
N MET A 39 3.02 9.41 -3.10
CA MET A 39 2.66 7.99 -3.02
C MET A 39 1.95 7.49 -4.28
N GLU A 40 0.98 8.25 -4.79
CA GLU A 40 0.14 7.81 -5.92
C GLU A 40 0.92 7.62 -7.24
N VAL A 41 2.02 8.36 -7.42
CA VAL A 41 2.88 8.25 -8.62
C VAL A 41 4.14 7.41 -8.38
N CYS A 42 4.32 6.85 -7.19
CA CYS A 42 5.51 6.08 -6.85
C CYS A 42 5.43 4.65 -7.37
N GLU A 43 6.22 4.34 -8.41
CA GLU A 43 6.23 3.02 -9.03
C GLU A 43 6.70 1.89 -8.09
N THR A 44 7.68 2.16 -7.22
CA THR A 44 8.12 1.21 -6.19
C THR A 44 6.98 0.84 -5.23
N ARG A 45 6.15 1.82 -4.82
CA ARG A 45 4.96 1.55 -3.99
C ARG A 45 3.94 0.74 -4.75
N LYS A 46 3.62 1.10 -5.99
CA LYS A 46 2.71 0.31 -6.84
C LYS A 46 3.18 -1.13 -7.02
N ALA A 47 4.49 -1.37 -7.09
CA ALA A 47 5.04 -2.72 -7.14
C ALA A 47 4.80 -3.50 -5.84
N LEU A 48 5.03 -2.88 -4.68
CA LEU A 48 4.70 -3.47 -3.37
C LEU A 48 3.20 -3.77 -3.26
N ASP A 49 2.36 -2.84 -3.71
CA ASP A 49 0.90 -2.96 -3.67
C ASP A 49 0.43 -4.19 -4.44
N ARG A 50 0.99 -4.47 -5.62
CA ARG A 50 0.67 -5.68 -6.40
C ARG A 50 0.96 -6.96 -5.63
N THR A 51 2.10 -7.02 -4.93
CA THR A 51 2.43 -8.18 -4.09
C THR A 51 1.45 -8.32 -2.94
N VAL A 52 1.13 -7.22 -2.25
CA VAL A 52 0.17 -7.23 -1.13
C VAL A 52 -1.23 -7.64 -1.60
N GLN A 53 -1.70 -7.08 -2.72
CA GLN A 53 -2.97 -7.44 -3.36
C GLN A 53 -3.04 -8.94 -3.62
N SER A 54 -2.01 -9.49 -4.29
CA SER A 54 -1.97 -10.91 -4.63
C SER A 54 -1.81 -11.81 -3.41
N ALA A 55 -0.98 -11.44 -2.44
CA ALA A 55 -0.70 -12.28 -1.27
C ALA A 55 -1.84 -12.28 -0.27
N LEU A 56 -2.53 -11.16 -0.10
CA LEU A 56 -3.59 -11.01 0.90
C LEU A 56 -5.01 -11.09 0.30
N GLY A 57 -5.13 -11.25 -1.03
CA GLY A 57 -6.43 -11.27 -1.71
C GLY A 57 -7.18 -9.95 -1.62
N ILE A 58 -6.45 -8.83 -1.59
CA ILE A 58 -7.05 -7.49 -1.49
C ILE A 58 -7.28 -6.97 -2.90
N GLU A 59 -8.50 -6.48 -3.16
CA GLU A 59 -8.86 -5.91 -4.44
C GLU A 59 -7.94 -4.73 -4.81
N PRO A 60 -7.44 -4.68 -6.06
CA PRO A 60 -6.50 -3.63 -6.47
C PRO A 60 -7.00 -2.21 -6.24
N GLU A 61 -8.29 -1.98 -6.44
CA GLU A 61 -8.93 -0.67 -6.25
C GLU A 61 -8.94 -0.26 -4.77
N ILE A 62 -9.06 -1.20 -3.83
CA ILE A 62 -8.99 -0.88 -2.40
C ILE A 62 -7.61 -0.28 -2.12
N VAL A 63 -6.53 -0.97 -2.47
CA VAL A 63 -5.16 -0.48 -2.20
C VAL A 63 -4.87 0.83 -2.95
N ALA A 64 -5.36 0.98 -4.19
CA ALA A 64 -5.24 2.24 -4.93
C ALA A 64 -5.97 3.40 -4.23
N SER A 65 -7.18 3.16 -3.73
CA SER A 65 -7.92 4.15 -2.95
C SER A 65 -7.18 4.52 -1.67
N ILE A 66 -6.64 3.56 -0.92
CA ILE A 66 -5.82 3.82 0.28
C ILE A 66 -4.68 4.76 -0.07
N ARG A 67 -3.90 4.42 -1.10
CA ARG A 67 -2.73 5.18 -1.50
C ARG A 67 -3.09 6.62 -1.91
N ARG A 68 -4.20 6.79 -2.63
CA ARG A 68 -4.73 8.11 -3.03
C ARG A 68 -5.23 8.93 -1.85
N GLU A 69 -5.88 8.31 -0.88
CA GLU A 69 -6.36 9.03 0.30
C GLU A 69 -5.19 9.42 1.22
N LEU A 70 -4.21 8.52 1.38
CA LEU A 70 -3.01 8.80 2.17
C LEU A 70 -2.18 9.97 1.63
N THR A 71 -2.17 10.25 0.31
CA THR A 71 -1.45 11.44 -0.21
C THR A 71 -2.09 12.75 0.21
N ARG A 72 -3.37 12.74 0.63
CA ARG A 72 -4.17 13.93 0.99
C ARG A 72 -4.20 14.15 2.50
N GLU A 73 -3.73 13.20 3.29
CA GLU A 73 -3.77 13.27 4.75
C GLU A 73 -3.06 14.53 5.27
N PRO A 74 -3.60 15.21 6.30
CA PRO A 74 -2.99 16.41 6.86
C PRO A 74 -1.60 16.17 7.42
N SER A 75 -1.35 14.98 7.97
CA SER A 75 -0.02 14.56 8.44
C SER A 75 1.01 14.40 7.32
N VAL A 76 0.55 14.23 6.07
CA VAL A 76 1.38 14.08 4.87
C VAL A 76 1.58 15.42 4.16
N THR A 77 0.52 16.22 4.05
CA THR A 77 0.53 17.47 3.26
C THR A 77 0.78 18.73 4.09
N GLY A 78 0.56 18.67 5.41
CA GLY A 78 0.53 19.84 6.30
C GLY A 78 -0.70 20.73 6.08
N LYS A 79 -1.71 20.27 5.33
CA LYS A 79 -2.92 21.02 4.98
C LYS A 79 -4.17 20.30 5.52
N PRO A 80 -5.28 21.01 5.80
CA PRO A 80 -6.54 20.35 6.13
C PRO A 80 -6.95 19.34 5.04
N TYR A 81 -7.59 18.25 5.45
CA TYR A 81 -8.12 17.26 4.52
C TYR A 81 -9.33 17.84 3.80
N GLU A 82 -9.26 17.98 2.49
CA GLU A 82 -10.35 18.51 1.67
C GLU A 82 -11.14 17.35 1.06
N THR A 83 -12.43 17.24 1.39
CA THR A 83 -13.37 16.32 0.72
C THR A 83 -13.87 16.97 -0.56
N THR A 84 -13.36 16.55 -1.72
CA THR A 84 -13.89 16.87 -3.04
C THR A 84 -15.00 15.91 -3.43
#